data_AF-A0AAV6WQ20-F1
#
_entry.id   AF-A0AAV6WQ20-F1
#
_cell.length_a   1.000
_cell.length_b   1.000
_cell.length_c   1.000
_cell.angle_alpha   90.00
_cell.angle_beta   90.00
_cell.angle_gamma   90.00
#
_symmetry.space_group_name_H-M   'P 1'
#
loop_
_entity.id
_entity.type
_entity.pdbx_description
1 polymer ?
#
loop_
_entity_poly.entity_id
_entity_poly.type
_entity_poly.pdbx_seq_one_letter_code
_entity_poly.pdbx_strand_id
1 'polypeptide(L)'
;MGDTEEVEVKRAELKNKIFLRALKLEVEGDELLEIIEDIHPPPNLEGLDFKGPRLPKWCTTLAQLRKLEFYGPSHRRCDFSCSCLPPLGKLPFLEELEIRPHLFSF
;
A
#
# COMPACT_ATOMS: atom_id res chain seq x y z
N MET A 1 -13.36 -18.27 -10.47
CA MET A 1 -11.95 -17.90 -10.72
C MET A 1 -11.33 -17.15 -9.54
N GLY A 2 -12.12 -16.59 -8.61
CA GLY A 2 -11.61 -15.81 -7.46
C GLY A 2 -10.90 -16.61 -6.35
N ASP A 3 -11.24 -17.89 -6.14
CA ASP A 3 -10.69 -18.64 -4.99
C ASP A 3 -9.19 -18.97 -5.11
N THR A 4 -8.66 -19.07 -6.34
CA THR A 4 -7.27 -19.52 -6.54
C THR A 4 -6.27 -18.41 -6.26
N GLU A 5 -6.56 -17.17 -6.70
CA GLU A 5 -5.68 -16.02 -6.51
C GLU A 5 -5.62 -15.58 -5.04
N GLU A 6 -6.75 -15.53 -4.34
CA GLU A 6 -6.79 -15.20 -2.91
C GLU A 6 -5.99 -16.20 -2.05
N VAL A 7 -6.07 -17.50 -2.41
CA VAL A 7 -5.31 -18.57 -1.76
C VAL A 7 -3.80 -18.43 -2.01
N GLU A 8 -3.38 -18.04 -3.21
CA GLU A 8 -1.96 -17.82 -3.53
C GLU A 8 -1.39 -16.59 -2.81
N VAL A 9 -2.16 -15.51 -2.68
CA VAL A 9 -1.72 -14.31 -1.97
C VAL A 9 -1.50 -14.58 -0.49
N LYS A 10 -2.42 -15.30 0.17
CA LYS A 10 -2.25 -15.71 1.58
C LYS A 10 -1.02 -16.59 1.79
N ARG A 11 -0.62 -17.38 0.78
CA ARG A 11 0.60 -18.22 0.79
C ARG A 11 1.90 -17.44 0.60
N ALA A 12 1.84 -16.18 0.16
CA ALA A 12 3.06 -15.38 0.00
C ALA A 12 3.79 -15.14 1.34
N GLU A 13 3.06 -15.19 2.46
CA GLU A 13 3.57 -15.09 3.83
C GLU A 13 4.61 -13.97 4.02
N LEU A 14 4.36 -12.77 3.47
CA LEU A 14 5.33 -11.68 3.49
C LEU A 14 5.72 -11.28 4.92
N LYS A 15 4.79 -11.37 5.88
CA LYS A 15 5.07 -11.20 7.32
C LYS A 15 6.24 -12.03 7.86
N ASN A 16 6.54 -13.18 7.25
CA ASN A 16 7.62 -14.08 7.67
C ASN A 16 8.97 -13.72 7.01
N LYS A 17 8.99 -12.81 6.03
CA LYS A 17 10.20 -12.39 5.31
C LYS A 17 10.95 -11.32 6.12
N ILE A 18 11.54 -11.71 7.25
CA ILE A 18 12.19 -10.80 8.22
C ILE A 18 13.29 -9.88 7.65
N PHE A 19 13.86 -10.20 6.48
CA PHE A 19 14.86 -9.37 5.81
C PHE A 19 14.26 -8.44 4.74
N LEU A 20 12.96 -8.52 4.47
CA LEU A 20 12.28 -7.63 3.55
C LEU A 20 12.20 -6.22 4.16
N ARG A 21 12.91 -5.27 3.53
CA ARG A 21 12.95 -3.86 3.98
C ARG A 21 12.12 -2.93 3.11
N ALA A 22 11.88 -3.29 1.86
CA ALA A 22 11.11 -2.50 0.92
C ALA A 22 10.07 -3.38 0.21
N LEU A 23 8.86 -2.85 0.04
CA LEU A 23 7.79 -3.51 -0.67
C LEU A 23 7.20 -2.55 -1.71
N LYS A 24 7.06 -3.05 -2.94
CA LYS A 24 6.37 -2.36 -4.03
C LYS A 24 5.12 -3.14 -4.40
N LEU A 25 3.97 -2.48 -4.41
CA LEU A 25 2.68 -3.07 -4.80
C LEU A 25 1.99 -2.16 -5.82
N GLU A 26 1.49 -2.75 -6.89
CA GLU A 26 0.68 -2.07 -7.90
C GLU A 26 -0.64 -2.81 -8.03
N VAL A 27 -1.73 -2.08 -7.82
CA VAL A 27 -3.08 -2.60 -7.72
C VAL A 27 -3.96 -1.88 -8.72
N GLU A 28 -4.39 -2.60 -9.75
CA GLU A 28 -5.32 -2.11 -10.75
C GLU A 28 -6.73 -2.65 -10.46
N GLY A 29 -7.58 -1.79 -9.87
CA GLY A 29 -8.98 -2.12 -9.57
C GLY A 29 -9.28 -2.26 -8.08
N ASP A 30 -10.54 -1.99 -7.72
CA ASP A 30 -10.98 -1.95 -6.33
C ASP A 30 -11.11 -3.36 -5.72
N GLU A 31 -11.37 -4.38 -6.55
CA GLU A 31 -11.59 -5.78 -6.13
C GLU A 31 -10.33 -6.40 -5.51
N LEU A 32 -9.14 -5.97 -5.95
CA LEU A 32 -7.87 -6.45 -5.44
C LEU A 32 -7.46 -5.80 -4.11
N LEU A 33 -8.18 -4.77 -3.65
CA LEU A 33 -7.87 -4.12 -2.36
C LEU A 33 -8.07 -5.06 -1.18
N GLU A 34 -9.08 -5.93 -1.21
CA GLU A 34 -9.33 -6.89 -0.13
C GLU A 34 -8.17 -7.88 -0.01
N ILE A 35 -7.69 -8.38 -1.15
CA ILE A 35 -6.52 -9.25 -1.25
C ILE A 35 -5.27 -8.56 -0.69
N ILE A 36 -5.10 -7.26 -0.94
CA ILE A 36 -3.96 -6.47 -0.47
C ILE A 36 -3.98 -6.26 1.05
N GLU A 37 -5.16 -6.20 1.68
CA GLU A 37 -5.25 -6.13 3.14
C GLU A 37 -4.71 -7.41 3.80
N ASP A 38 -4.79 -8.56 3.11
CA ASP A 38 -4.31 -9.87 3.60
C ASP A 38 -2.78 -10.07 3.46
N ILE A 39 -2.09 -9.26 2.65
CA ILE A 39 -0.66 -9.44 2.35
C ILE A 39 0.27 -9.15 3.53
N HIS A 40 -0.18 -8.36 4.52
CA HIS A 40 0.56 -7.90 5.71
C HIS A 40 2.11 -8.06 5.66
N PRO A 41 2.86 -6.98 5.39
CA PRO A 41 4.32 -7.03 5.38
C PRO A 41 4.89 -7.22 6.79
N PRO A 42 6.18 -7.57 6.90
CA PRO A 42 6.82 -7.72 8.21
C PRO A 42 6.94 -6.35 8.91
N PRO A 43 6.93 -6.33 10.26
CA PRO A 43 6.89 -5.08 11.03
C PRO A 43 8.15 -4.21 10.88
N ASN A 44 9.24 -4.77 10.37
CA ASN A 44 10.51 -4.09 10.11
C ASN A 44 10.64 -3.54 8.69
N LEU A 45 9.53 -3.47 7.94
CA LEU A 45 9.50 -2.81 6.63
C LEU A 45 9.83 -1.31 6.80
N GLU A 46 10.79 -0.83 6.01
CA GLU A 46 11.29 0.55 6.04
C GLU A 46 10.77 1.37 4.85
N GLY A 47 10.47 0.73 3.72
CA GLY A 47 9.97 1.38 2.51
C GLY A 47 8.70 0.73 1.95
N LEU A 48 7.73 1.56 1.59
CA LEU A 48 6.52 1.15 0.87
C LEU A 48 6.31 2.04 -0.35
N ASP A 49 6.29 1.42 -1.53
CA ASP A 49 5.83 2.02 -2.79
C ASP A 49 4.50 1.37 -3.14
N PHE A 50 3.41 2.15 -3.07
CA PHE A 50 2.06 1.66 -3.33
C PHE A 50 1.42 2.45 -4.45
N LYS A 51 0.99 1.77 -5.51
CA LYS A 51 0.14 2.32 -6.55
C LYS A 51 -1.23 1.68 -6.49
N GLY A 52 -2.27 2.48 -6.27
CA GLY A 52 -3.62 1.97 -6.17
C GLY A 52 -4.65 3.03 -5.78
N PRO A 53 -5.93 2.65 -5.66
CA PRO A 53 -7.03 3.59 -5.38
C PRO A 53 -7.03 4.13 -3.93
N ARG A 54 -6.53 3.37 -2.95
CA ARG A 54 -6.37 3.80 -1.55
C ARG A 54 -5.23 3.05 -0.88
N LEU A 55 -4.59 3.67 0.11
CA LEU A 55 -3.58 2.99 0.92
C LEU A 55 -4.19 1.81 1.71
N PRO A 56 -3.45 0.70 1.87
CA PRO A 56 -3.86 -0.40 2.75
C PRO A 56 -3.95 0.06 4.20
N LYS A 57 -4.90 -0.47 4.98
CA LYS A 57 -5.11 -0.05 6.38
C LYS A 57 -3.88 -0.33 7.25
N TRP A 58 -3.18 -1.42 6.95
CA TRP A 58 -1.98 -1.84 7.66
C TRP A 58 -0.78 -0.92 7.46
N CYS A 59 -0.78 0.01 6.49
CA CYS A 59 0.37 0.90 6.33
C CYS A 59 0.66 1.70 7.60
N THR A 60 -0.38 2.09 8.36
CA THR A 60 -0.24 2.83 9.64
C THR A 60 0.23 1.99 10.82
N THR A 61 0.31 0.66 10.67
CA THR A 61 0.84 -0.23 11.71
C THR A 61 2.34 -0.49 11.53
N LEU A 62 2.95 0.01 10.44
CA LEU A 62 4.37 -0.19 10.14
C LEU A 62 5.22 0.79 10.93
N ALA A 63 5.50 0.42 12.19
CA ALA A 63 6.23 1.26 13.12
C ALA A 63 7.63 1.65 12.62
N GLN A 64 8.28 0.84 11.77
CA GLN A 64 9.62 1.07 11.21
C GLN A 64 9.61 1.74 9.83
N LEU A 65 8.45 2.13 9.31
CA LEU A 65 8.34 2.72 7.99
C LEU A 65 9.00 4.10 7.97
N ARG A 66 10.01 4.26 7.10
CA ARG A 66 10.76 5.49 6.89
C ARG A 66 10.37 6.18 5.59
N LYS A 67 9.97 5.40 4.60
CA LYS A 67 9.62 5.89 3.28
C LYS A 67 8.25 5.38 2.83
N LEU A 68 7.36 6.29 2.47
CA LEU A 68 6.06 6.00 1.89
C LEU A 68 5.89 6.76 0.58
N GLU A 69 5.78 6.03 -0.52
CA GLU A 69 5.35 6.57 -1.81
C GLU A 69 3.96 6.03 -2.14
N PHE A 70 3.01 6.93 -2.38
CA PHE A 70 1.65 6.58 -2.77
C PHE A 70 1.27 7.24 -4.09
N TYR A 71 0.95 6.40 -5.07
CA TYR A 71 0.53 6.80 -6.41
C TYR A 71 -0.94 6.42 -6.62
N GLY A 72 -1.75 7.36 -7.11
CA GLY A 72 -3.12 7.04 -7.52
C GLY A 72 -3.17 6.04 -8.68
N PRO A 73 -4.36 5.55 -9.07
CA PRO A 73 -4.53 4.68 -10.24
C PRO A 73 -4.56 5.49 -11.55
N SER A 74 -3.96 4.97 -12.63
CA SER A 74 -3.85 5.67 -13.92
C SER A 74 -5.17 5.85 -14.68
N HIS A 75 -6.16 4.98 -14.45
CA HIS A 75 -7.31 4.80 -15.35
C HIS A 75 -8.66 5.28 -14.78
N ARG A 76 -8.69 5.86 -13.58
CA ARG A 76 -9.92 6.43 -13.01
C ARG A 76 -9.76 7.91 -12.72
N ARG A 77 -10.90 8.62 -12.76
CA ARG A 77 -11.08 9.81 -11.93
C ARG A 77 -10.98 9.35 -10.47
N CYS A 78 -9.76 9.29 -9.98
CA CYS A 78 -9.53 9.19 -8.56
C CYS A 78 -9.81 10.61 -8.06
N ASP A 79 -10.97 10.81 -7.43
CA ASP A 79 -11.20 11.99 -6.59
C ASP A 79 -10.26 11.84 -5.40
N PHE A 80 -8.98 12.12 -5.66
CA PHE A 80 -7.92 12.01 -4.68
C PHE A 80 -8.10 13.16 -3.71
N SER A 81 -8.98 12.94 -2.75
CA SER A 81 -9.07 13.78 -1.59
C SER A 81 -8.09 13.23 -0.56
N CYS A 82 -7.38 14.12 0.13
CA CYS A 82 -6.55 13.73 1.27
C CYS A 82 -7.37 13.01 2.36
N SER A 83 -8.72 13.03 2.30
CA SER A 83 -9.59 12.24 3.18
C SER A 83 -9.45 10.73 3.00
N CYS A 84 -8.92 10.27 1.86
CA CYS A 84 -8.61 8.86 1.60
C CYS A 84 -7.29 8.40 2.24
N LEU A 85 -6.49 9.33 2.80
CA LEU A 85 -5.25 9.00 3.48
C LEU A 85 -5.55 8.48 4.89
N PRO A 86 -4.92 7.38 5.31
CA PRO A 86 -5.02 6.92 6.67
C PRO A 86 -4.27 7.91 7.60
N PRO A 87 -4.42 7.80 8.93
CA PRO A 87 -3.78 8.73 9.87
C PRO A 87 -2.25 8.54 9.92
N LEU A 88 -1.54 9.11 8.95
CA LEU A 88 -0.09 8.97 8.78
C LEU A 88 0.72 9.47 9.97
N GLY A 89 0.16 10.33 10.83
CA GLY A 89 0.77 10.78 12.08
C GLY A 89 1.05 9.66 13.10
N LYS A 90 0.61 8.42 12.84
CA LYS A 90 0.95 7.23 13.63
C LYS A 90 2.31 6.60 13.26
N LEU A 91 2.99 7.11 12.24
CA LEU A 91 4.26 6.57 11.75
C LEU A 91 5.43 7.35 12.36
N PRO A 92 6.09 6.83 13.42
CA PRO A 92 7.03 7.62 14.22
C PRO A 92 8.38 7.85 13.54
N PHE A 93 8.77 7.00 12.58
CA PHE A 93 10.05 7.08 11.88
C PHE A 93 9.91 7.51 10.42
N LEU A 94 8.74 8.01 10.01
CA LEU A 94 8.53 8.43 8.62
C LEU A 94 9.41 9.66 8.30
N GLU A 95 10.34 9.48 7.38
CA GLU A 95 11.31 10.47 6.93
C GLU A 95 10.93 11.03 5.56
N GLU A 96 10.42 10.17 4.68
CA GLU A 96 10.04 10.50 3.31
C GLU A 96 8.58 10.14 3.06
N LEU A 97 7.79 11.13 2.62
CA LEU A 97 6.41 10.96 2.20
C LEU A 97 6.21 11.58 0.83
N GLU A 98 5.83 10.75 -0.13
CA GLU A 98 5.43 11.17 -1.46
C GLU A 98 4.01 10.73 -1.75
N ILE A 99 3.17 11.68 -2.16
CA ILE A 99 1.79 11.43 -2.54
C ILE A 99 1.57 12.05 -3.91
N ARG A 100 1.38 11.20 -4.93
CA ARG A 100 1.12 11.61 -6.30
C ARG A 100 -0.30 11.20 -6.72
N PRO A 101 -1.30 12.08 -6.56
CA PRO A 101 -2.57 11.88 -7.25
C PRO A 101 -2.32 11.89 -8.76
N HIS A 102 -2.88 10.93 -9.50
CA HIS A 102 -2.97 11.08 -10.95
C HIS A 102 -3.98 12.20 -11.26
N LEU A 103 -3.47 13.43 -11.36
CA LEU A 103 -4.18 14.55 -11.94
C LEU A 103 -3.97 14.46 -13.45
N PHE A 104 -5.05 14.32 -14.23
CA PHE A 104 -4.95 14.49 -15.67
C PHE A 104 -4.39 15.89 -15.96
N SER A 105 -3.26 15.98 -16.65
CA SER A 105 -2.89 17.18 -17.40
C SER A 105 -3.83 17.28 -18.61
N PHE A 106 -4.55 18.40 -18.70
CA PHE A 106 -5.46 18.77 -19.79
C PHE A 106 -4.75 18.85 -21.15
#